data_AF-A0A7S2XNJ8-F1
#
_entry.id   AF-A0A7S2XNJ8-F1
#
_cell.length_a   1.000
_cell.length_b   1.000
_cell.length_c   1.000
_cell.angle_alpha   90.00
_cell.angle_beta   90.00
_cell.angle_gamma   90.00
#
_symmetry.space_group_name_H-M   'P 1'
#
loop_
_entity.id
_entity.type
_entity.pdbx_description
1 polymer ?
#
loop_
_entity_poly.entity_id
_entity_poly.type
_entity_poly.pdbx_seq_one_letter_code
_entity_poly.pdbx_strand_id
1 'polypeptide(L)'
;SSSSSSSISSTMDSMPEEVILPHHVVMNFPLDSAGFLDALRWWPTERPMRVVPNVHLYTFARADNNPILTTTHNNNNDDEEEEEPRTAMEVAIDMVADGLLPEYIATKRRAKYLNQLGCQVRAREVRLVAPGKMVIRVSFRVTRSLIRTMRGDF
;
A
#
# COMPACT_ATOMS: atom_id res chain seq x y z
N SER A 1 11.33 35.09 -60.54
CA SER A 1 11.00 35.84 -59.32
C SER A 1 10.64 34.84 -58.24
N SER A 2 11.54 34.75 -57.27
CA SER A 2 11.46 34.10 -55.97
C SER A 2 10.12 34.25 -55.25
N SER A 3 9.62 33.16 -54.64
CA SER A 3 9.28 33.15 -53.21
C SER A 3 9.11 31.70 -52.74
N SER A 4 10.17 31.21 -52.11
CA SER A 4 10.15 30.13 -51.14
C SER A 4 9.37 30.56 -49.89
N SER A 5 8.48 29.69 -49.40
CA SER A 5 8.01 29.74 -48.01
C SER A 5 7.76 28.32 -47.49
N SER A 6 8.87 27.67 -47.16
CA SER A 6 8.93 26.56 -46.22
C SER A 6 8.29 26.99 -44.89
N SER A 7 7.11 26.46 -44.59
CA SER A 7 6.46 26.62 -43.29
C SER A 7 6.73 25.37 -42.47
N ILE A 8 7.84 25.42 -41.74
CA ILE A 8 8.14 24.50 -40.63
C ILE A 8 7.12 24.82 -39.54
N SER A 9 6.00 24.09 -39.52
CA SER A 9 5.09 24.12 -38.37
C SER A 9 5.62 23.12 -37.35
N SER A 10 6.29 23.68 -36.35
CA SER A 10 6.77 22.99 -35.16
C SER A 10 5.76 21.97 -34.66
N THR A 11 6.21 20.73 -34.52
CA THR A 11 5.69 19.76 -33.57
C THR A 11 5.45 20.48 -32.24
N MET A 12 4.20 20.91 -32.01
CA MET A 12 3.68 21.09 -30.67
C MET A 12 3.62 19.68 -30.11
N ASP A 13 4.76 19.25 -29.59
CA ASP A 13 4.93 18.04 -28.82
C ASP A 13 3.91 18.13 -27.68
N SER A 14 2.83 17.39 -27.84
CA SER A 14 1.68 17.42 -26.94
C SER A 14 2.20 17.10 -25.55
N MET A 15 2.06 18.05 -24.61
CA MET A 15 2.25 17.76 -23.19
C MET A 15 1.54 16.42 -22.89
N PRO A 16 2.23 15.46 -22.27
CA PRO A 16 1.68 14.12 -22.10
C PRO A 16 0.36 14.22 -21.35
N GLU A 17 -0.72 13.80 -22.01
CA GLU A 17 -2.08 13.89 -21.50
C GLU A 17 -2.14 13.35 -20.06
N GLU A 18 -2.51 14.19 -19.08
CA GLU A 18 -2.45 13.78 -17.67
C GLU A 18 -3.35 12.57 -17.42
N VAL A 19 -2.87 11.61 -16.60
CA VAL A 19 -3.70 10.48 -16.22
C VAL A 19 -4.71 10.95 -15.17
N ILE A 20 -5.99 10.74 -15.47
CA ILE A 20 -7.08 10.94 -14.52
C ILE A 20 -7.23 9.68 -13.68
N LEU A 21 -6.73 9.73 -12.44
CA LEU A 21 -6.93 8.69 -11.42
C LEU A 21 -8.05 9.09 -10.45
N PRO A 22 -8.74 8.12 -9.83
CA PRO A 22 -9.74 8.42 -8.80
C PRO A 22 -9.07 9.08 -7.59
N HIS A 23 -9.77 10.02 -6.94
CA HIS A 23 -9.27 10.61 -5.69
C HIS A 23 -9.32 9.60 -4.54
N HIS A 24 -10.38 8.79 -4.50
CA HIS A 24 -10.61 7.80 -3.48
C HIS A 24 -11.07 6.49 -4.11
N VAL A 25 -10.60 5.38 -3.55
CA VAL A 25 -11.09 4.04 -3.85
C VAL A 25 -11.60 3.42 -2.56
N VAL A 26 -12.80 2.87 -2.58
CA VAL A 26 -13.40 2.22 -1.41
C VAL A 26 -13.58 0.75 -1.71
N MET A 27 -12.89 -0.11 -0.97
CA MET A 27 -12.99 -1.56 -1.05
C MET A 27 -13.74 -2.07 0.18
N ASN A 28 -15.07 -2.02 0.13
CA ASN A 28 -15.95 -2.47 1.22
C ASN A 28 -16.27 -3.96 1.10
N PHE A 29 -15.23 -4.80 1.06
CA PHE A 29 -15.38 -6.26 1.01
C PHE A 29 -14.45 -6.91 2.05
N PRO A 30 -14.82 -6.88 3.35
CA PRO A 30 -13.93 -7.30 4.44
C PRO A 30 -13.38 -8.72 4.36
N LEU A 31 -13.98 -9.57 3.53
CA LEU A 31 -13.57 -10.96 3.36
C LEU A 31 -12.29 -11.10 2.55
N ASP A 32 -12.11 -10.31 1.49
CA ASP A 32 -11.00 -10.49 0.54
C ASP A 32 -10.64 -9.20 -0.23
N SER A 33 -10.78 -8.03 0.41
CA SER A 33 -10.37 -6.79 -0.28
C SER A 33 -8.87 -6.76 -0.63
N ALA A 34 -8.04 -7.49 0.13
CA ALA A 34 -6.60 -7.56 -0.11
C ALA A 34 -6.26 -8.25 -1.45
N GLY A 35 -7.04 -9.24 -1.88
CA GLY A 35 -6.85 -9.93 -3.16
C GLY A 35 -6.97 -9.04 -4.39
N PHE A 36 -7.58 -7.86 -4.27
CA PHE A 36 -7.72 -6.88 -5.36
C PHE A 36 -6.57 -5.86 -5.41
N LEU A 37 -5.69 -5.82 -4.41
CA LEU A 37 -4.65 -4.79 -4.32
C LEU A 37 -3.60 -4.89 -5.43
N ASP A 38 -3.31 -6.10 -5.91
CA ASP A 38 -2.39 -6.33 -7.04
C ASP A 38 -2.80 -5.55 -8.30
N ALA A 39 -4.10 -5.28 -8.49
CA ALA A 39 -4.59 -4.52 -9.62
C ALA A 39 -4.03 -3.08 -9.67
N LEU A 40 -3.63 -2.51 -8.53
CA LEU A 40 -3.06 -1.17 -8.45
C LEU A 40 -1.71 -1.06 -9.21
N ARG A 41 -0.98 -2.17 -9.40
CA ARG A 41 0.29 -2.17 -10.13
C ARG A 41 0.12 -1.73 -11.59
N TRP A 42 -1.08 -1.90 -12.15
CA TRP A 42 -1.38 -1.53 -13.54
C TRP A 42 -1.69 -0.04 -13.72
N TRP A 43 -1.76 0.74 -12.64
CA TRP A 43 -1.95 2.18 -12.75
C TRP A 43 -0.73 2.87 -13.36
N PRO A 44 -0.92 3.82 -14.28
CA PRO A 44 0.19 4.43 -15.01
C PRO A 44 1.13 5.20 -14.07
N THR A 45 2.42 5.11 -14.37
CA THR A 45 3.50 5.78 -13.59
C THR A 45 4.38 6.65 -14.46
N GLU A 46 4.17 6.67 -15.77
CA GLU A 46 5.05 7.29 -16.76
C GLU A 46 4.80 8.81 -16.80
N ARG A 47 3.61 9.23 -16.37
CA ARG A 47 3.14 10.62 -16.32
C ARG A 47 2.98 11.08 -14.86
N PRO A 48 3.12 12.39 -14.58
CA PRO A 48 2.82 12.91 -13.25
C PRO A 48 1.37 12.64 -12.89
N MET A 49 1.14 12.15 -11.67
CA MET A 49 -0.21 11.98 -11.14
C MET A 49 -0.70 13.34 -10.63
N ARG A 50 -1.78 13.86 -11.23
CA ARG A 50 -2.44 15.08 -10.75
C ARG A 50 -2.97 14.92 -9.32
N VAL A 51 -3.41 13.71 -9.00
CA VAL A 51 -3.97 13.32 -7.71
C VAL A 51 -3.28 12.05 -7.25
N VAL A 52 -2.93 11.97 -5.97
CA VAL A 52 -2.46 10.73 -5.34
C VAL A 52 -3.67 10.04 -4.72
N PRO A 53 -4.16 8.91 -5.28
CA PRO A 53 -5.38 8.28 -4.80
C PRO A 53 -5.25 7.78 -3.37
N ASN A 54 -6.34 7.88 -2.61
CA ASN A 54 -6.46 7.33 -1.27
C ASN A 54 -7.37 6.09 -1.28
N VAL A 55 -6.82 4.93 -0.96
CA VAL A 55 -7.55 3.67 -0.87
C VAL A 55 -8.05 3.48 0.55
N HIS A 56 -9.33 3.13 0.69
CA HIS A 56 -9.99 2.78 1.93
C HIS A 56 -10.44 1.32 1.85
N LEU A 57 -9.68 0.43 2.46
CA LEU A 57 -9.92 -1.00 2.45
C LEU A 57 -10.48 -1.45 3.78
N TYR A 58 -11.48 -2.32 3.75
CA TYR A 58 -11.99 -2.99 4.93
C TYR A 58 -11.49 -4.43 4.96
N THR A 59 -11.07 -4.91 6.12
CA THR A 59 -10.64 -6.31 6.33
C THR A 59 -11.05 -6.79 7.72
N PHE A 60 -11.14 -8.10 7.88
CA PHE A 60 -11.20 -8.70 9.20
C PHE A 60 -9.80 -8.95 9.75
N ALA A 61 -9.55 -8.54 10.99
CA ALA A 61 -8.31 -8.85 11.69
C ALA A 61 -8.57 -9.28 13.13
N ARG A 62 -7.62 -10.03 13.68
CA ARG A 62 -7.57 -10.44 15.08
C ARG A 62 -6.22 -10.01 15.63
N ALA A 63 -6.20 -9.53 16.87
CA ALA A 63 -4.93 -9.34 17.58
C ALA A 63 -4.26 -10.69 17.81
N ASP A 64 -2.93 -10.69 17.89
CA ASP A 64 -2.15 -11.85 18.28
C ASP A 64 -2.36 -12.10 19.78
N ASN A 65 -3.39 -12.87 20.12
CA ASN A 65 -3.60 -13.33 21.49
C ASN A 65 -2.66 -14.51 21.73
N ASN A 66 -1.38 -14.26 21.99
CA ASN A 66 -0.47 -15.33 22.36
C ASN A 66 -0.04 -15.22 23.84
N PRO A 67 -0.81 -15.79 24.79
CA PRO A 67 -0.36 -15.95 26.16
C PRO A 67 0.74 -17.02 26.33
N ILE A 68 1.25 -17.64 25.25
CA ILE A 68 2.17 -18.80 25.29
C ILE A 68 3.55 -18.51 24.63
N LEU A 69 3.84 -17.27 24.19
CA LEU A 69 5.19 -16.92 23.70
C LEU A 69 6.09 -16.23 24.74
N THR A 70 5.64 -16.05 25.97
CA THR A 70 6.55 -15.76 27.07
C THR A 70 7.10 -17.09 27.59
N THR A 71 8.42 -17.27 27.50
CA THR A 71 9.20 -18.42 28.00
C THR A 71 9.43 -19.56 27.00
N THR A 72 10.23 -19.31 25.96
CA THR A 72 11.29 -20.27 25.63
C THR A 72 12.63 -19.55 25.87
N HIS A 73 13.20 -19.74 27.05
CA HIS A 73 14.59 -19.36 27.31
C HIS A 73 15.49 -20.24 26.43
N ASN A 74 15.95 -19.72 25.30
CA ASN A 74 17.17 -20.22 24.68
C ASN A 74 18.29 -19.26 25.07
N ASN A 75 19.15 -19.71 25.98
CA ASN A 75 20.38 -19.06 26.36
C ASN A 75 21.32 -19.01 25.16
N ASN A 76 21.16 -18.02 24.28
CA ASN A 76 22.20 -17.56 23.38
C ASN A 76 22.01 -16.05 23.23
N ASN A 77 22.98 -15.29 23.74
CA ASN A 77 23.07 -13.85 23.60
C ASN A 77 22.96 -13.48 22.12
N ASP A 78 21.95 -12.72 21.73
CA ASP A 78 21.95 -11.73 20.64
C ASP A 78 20.57 -11.04 20.64
N ASP A 79 20.44 -9.92 21.35
CA ASP A 79 19.40 -8.87 21.21
C ASP A 79 17.98 -9.31 20.79
N GLU A 80 17.36 -10.21 21.55
CA GLU A 80 15.94 -10.55 21.38
C GLU A 80 15.07 -9.40 21.93
N GLU A 81 14.73 -8.41 21.09
CA GLU A 81 13.61 -7.49 21.37
C GLU A 81 12.36 -8.34 21.60
N GLU A 82 11.80 -8.30 22.83
CA GLU A 82 10.50 -8.91 23.14
C GLU A 82 9.47 -8.41 22.12
N GLU A 83 9.02 -9.27 21.20
CA GLU A 83 8.01 -8.89 20.22
C GLU A 83 6.67 -8.74 20.93
N GLU A 84 6.29 -7.50 21.24
CA GLU A 84 4.97 -7.17 21.77
C GLU A 84 3.87 -7.77 20.89
N PRO A 85 2.78 -8.30 21.48
CA PRO A 85 1.70 -8.90 20.72
C PRO A 85 1.06 -7.86 19.79
N ARG A 86 0.96 -8.19 18.50
CA ARG A 86 0.37 -7.29 17.51
C ARG A 86 -1.10 -7.05 17.79
N THR A 87 -1.49 -5.80 17.73
CA THR A 87 -2.89 -5.37 17.75
C THR A 87 -3.62 -5.81 16.46
N ALA A 88 -4.95 -5.88 16.50
CA ALA A 88 -5.74 -6.18 15.31
C ALA A 88 -5.51 -5.16 14.18
N MET A 89 -5.17 -3.92 14.52
CA MET A 89 -4.83 -2.88 13.54
C MET A 89 -3.51 -3.16 12.84
N GLU A 90 -2.48 -3.61 13.57
CA GLU A 90 -1.19 -3.97 12.99
C GLU A 90 -1.32 -5.19 12.07
N VAL A 91 -2.06 -6.21 12.52
CA VAL A 91 -2.37 -7.38 11.68
C VAL A 91 -3.10 -6.96 10.40
N ALA A 92 -4.08 -6.04 10.49
CA ALA A 92 -4.77 -5.54 9.31
C ALA A 92 -3.84 -4.78 8.34
N ILE A 93 -2.86 -4.04 8.86
CA ILE A 93 -1.85 -3.37 8.02
C ILE A 93 -0.94 -4.41 7.35
N ASP A 94 -0.51 -5.44 8.07
CA ASP A 94 0.33 -6.50 7.52
C ASP A 94 -0.37 -7.23 6.37
N MET A 95 -1.67 -7.54 6.51
CA MET A 95 -2.49 -8.13 5.45
C MET A 95 -2.62 -7.23 4.21
N VAL A 96 -2.75 -5.91 4.41
CA VAL A 96 -2.74 -4.94 3.28
C VAL A 96 -1.37 -4.89 2.63
N ALA A 97 -0.31 -4.93 3.43
CA ALA A 97 1.05 -4.95 2.91
C ALA A 97 1.35 -6.24 2.13
N ASP A 98 0.79 -7.40 2.49
CA ASP A 98 0.91 -8.64 1.70
C ASP A 98 0.36 -8.46 0.28
N GLY A 99 -0.76 -7.73 0.13
CA GLY A 99 -1.34 -7.45 -1.18
C GLY A 99 -0.65 -6.34 -1.97
N LEU A 100 0.29 -5.61 -1.36
CA LEU A 100 0.97 -4.46 -1.97
C LEU A 100 2.47 -4.69 -2.21
N LEU A 101 3.14 -5.48 -1.39
CA LEU A 101 4.58 -5.60 -1.42
C LEU A 101 4.97 -6.94 -2.04
N PRO A 102 5.93 -6.97 -2.98
CA PRO A 102 6.51 -8.22 -3.46
C PRO A 102 7.08 -9.06 -2.31
N GLU A 103 7.00 -10.39 -2.44
CA GLU A 103 7.38 -11.34 -1.38
C GLU A 103 8.83 -11.19 -0.89
N TYR A 104 9.75 -10.75 -1.75
CA TYR A 104 11.15 -10.53 -1.37
C TYR A 104 11.36 -9.35 -0.42
N ILE A 105 10.34 -8.49 -0.24
CA ILE A 105 10.36 -7.38 0.72
C ILE A 105 9.85 -7.90 2.07
N ALA A 106 10.65 -8.73 2.72
CA ALA A 106 10.40 -9.21 4.06
C ALA A 106 10.87 -8.18 5.10
N THR A 107 10.03 -7.21 5.43
CA THR A 107 10.33 -6.24 6.50
C THR A 107 9.50 -6.51 7.74
N LYS A 108 10.15 -6.65 8.90
CA LYS A 108 9.48 -6.42 10.19
C LYS A 108 8.90 -5.00 10.20
N ARG A 109 7.68 -4.83 10.71
CA ARG A 109 6.96 -3.53 10.78
C ARG A 109 6.67 -2.90 9.40
N ARG A 110 5.91 -3.62 8.56
CA ARG A 110 5.58 -3.25 7.17
C ARG A 110 4.94 -1.86 7.00
N ALA A 111 4.22 -1.39 8.02
CA ALA A 111 3.72 -0.02 8.07
C ALA A 111 4.81 1.04 7.86
N LYS A 112 6.00 0.84 8.46
CA LYS A 112 7.14 1.76 8.34
C LYS A 112 7.64 1.81 6.91
N TYR A 113 7.80 0.65 6.26
CA TYR A 113 8.24 0.57 4.87
C TYR A 113 7.23 1.24 3.92
N LEU A 114 5.94 0.93 4.04
CA LEU A 114 4.89 1.60 3.27
C LEU A 114 4.91 3.13 3.47
N ASN A 115 5.17 3.60 4.70
CA ASN A 115 5.29 5.02 4.98
C ASN A 115 6.56 5.65 4.38
N GLN A 116 7.68 4.92 4.26
CA GLN A 116 8.86 5.36 3.51
C GLN A 116 8.57 5.52 2.01
N LEU A 117 7.65 4.74 1.46
CA LEU A 117 7.11 4.92 0.10
C LEU A 117 6.11 6.09 -0.01
N GLY A 118 5.82 6.80 1.09
CA GLY A 118 4.89 7.92 1.14
C GLY A 118 3.42 7.53 1.26
N CYS A 119 3.10 6.27 1.58
CA CYS A 119 1.72 5.77 1.59
C CYS A 119 0.87 6.33 2.74
N GLN A 120 1.46 6.85 3.82
CA GLN A 120 0.73 7.42 4.97
C GLN A 120 -0.37 6.47 5.49
N VAL A 121 0.00 5.22 5.75
CA VAL A 121 -0.92 4.14 6.14
C VAL A 121 -1.55 4.45 7.51
N ARG A 122 -2.87 4.26 7.62
CA ARG A 122 -3.64 4.44 8.86
C ARG A 122 -4.68 3.35 9.01
N ALA A 123 -4.72 2.69 10.16
CA ALA A 123 -5.78 1.75 10.51
C ALA A 123 -6.80 2.39 11.47
N ARG A 124 -8.06 1.95 11.40
CA ARG A 124 -9.12 2.34 12.34
C ARG A 124 -10.05 1.16 12.58
N GLU A 125 -10.36 0.89 13.83
CA GLU A 125 -11.41 -0.05 14.22
C GLU A 125 -12.80 0.46 13.81
N VAL A 126 -13.58 -0.41 13.17
CA VAL A 126 -14.95 -0.09 12.73
C VAL A 126 -15.97 -0.71 13.67
N ARG A 127 -15.86 -2.03 13.90
CA ARG A 127 -16.74 -2.77 14.81
C ARG A 127 -16.17 -4.16 15.16
N LEU A 128 -16.58 -4.68 16.31
CA LEU A 128 -16.41 -6.09 16.67
C LEU A 128 -17.41 -6.94 15.89
N VAL A 129 -16.96 -8.10 15.38
CA VAL A 129 -17.83 -9.04 14.64
C VAL A 129 -17.88 -10.44 15.22
N ALA A 130 -16.90 -10.79 16.06
CA ALA A 130 -16.85 -12.00 16.87
C ALA A 130 -15.83 -11.77 18.01
N PRO A 131 -15.78 -12.64 19.05
CA PRO A 131 -14.78 -12.52 20.10
C PRO A 131 -13.35 -12.41 19.56
N GLY A 132 -12.70 -11.27 19.80
CA GLY A 132 -11.36 -10.96 19.34
C GLY A 132 -11.19 -10.75 17.83
N LYS A 133 -12.28 -10.63 17.05
CA LYS A 133 -12.25 -10.37 15.59
C LYS A 133 -12.94 -9.04 15.28
N MET A 134 -12.18 -8.14 14.66
CA MET A 134 -12.60 -6.78 14.33
C MET A 134 -12.72 -6.60 12.82
N VAL A 135 -13.66 -5.76 12.40
CA VAL A 135 -13.57 -5.10 11.09
C VAL A 135 -12.68 -3.88 11.27
N ILE A 136 -11.59 -3.84 10.52
CA ILE A 136 -10.64 -2.74 10.48
C ILE A 136 -10.73 -2.07 9.11
N ARG A 137 -10.73 -0.74 9.10
CA ARG A 137 -10.52 0.04 7.89
C ARG A 137 -9.05 0.48 7.83
N VAL A 138 -8.34 0.07 6.80
CA VAL A 138 -7.00 0.55 6.47
C VAL A 138 -7.11 1.58 5.35
N SER A 139 -6.52 2.75 5.56
CA SER A 139 -6.43 3.81 4.57
C SER A 139 -4.98 4.05 4.18
N PHE A 140 -4.69 4.19 2.88
CA PHE A 140 -3.35 4.51 2.39
C PHE A 140 -3.37 5.22 1.04
N ARG A 141 -2.32 5.99 0.77
CA ARG A 141 -2.06 6.68 -0.49
C ARG A 141 -1.34 5.75 -1.46
N VAL A 142 -1.80 5.73 -2.71
CA VAL A 142 -1.15 4.97 -3.79
C VAL A 142 -0.15 5.88 -4.49
N THR A 143 1.11 5.84 -4.05
CA THR A 143 2.17 6.70 -4.59
C THR A 143 2.80 6.09 -5.84
N ARG A 144 3.51 6.91 -6.63
CA ARG A 144 4.32 6.43 -7.76
C ARG A 144 5.39 5.43 -7.29
N SER A 145 6.01 5.70 -6.14
CA SER A 145 6.99 4.81 -5.54
C SER A 145 6.37 3.46 -5.19
N LEU A 146 5.17 3.45 -4.59
CA LEU A 146 4.45 2.20 -4.31
C LEU A 146 4.19 1.39 -5.57
N ILE A 147 3.63 2.01 -6.62
CA ILE A 147 3.32 1.29 -7.87
C ILE A 147 4.59 0.73 -8.53
N ARG A 148 5.69 1.50 -8.53
CA ARG A 148 6.98 1.02 -9.04
C ARG A 148 7.51 -0.16 -8.23
N THR A 149 7.43 -0.09 -6.90
CA THR A 149 7.77 -1.20 -6.01
C THR A 149 6.90 -2.44 -6.31
N MET A 150 5.59 -2.27 -6.52
CA MET A 150 4.68 -3.36 -6.89
C MET A 150 5.03 -4.04 -8.22
N ARG A 151 5.63 -3.31 -9.16
CA ARG A 151 6.08 -3.83 -10.46
C ARG A 151 7.46 -4.49 -10.40
N GLY A 152 8.25 -4.23 -9.35
CA GLY A 152 9.67 -4.58 -9.30
C GLY A 152 10.57 -3.61 -10.07
N ASP A 153 10.05 -2.43 -10.43
CA ASP A 153 10.77 -1.40 -11.17
C ASP A 153 11.53 -0.48 -10.19
N PHE A 154 12.79 -0.82 -9.88
CA PHE A 154 13.66 -0.03 -8.99
C PHE A 154 14.40 1.07 -9.75
#